data_AF-H2ZJY9-F1
#
_entry.id   AF-H2ZJY9-F1
#
_cell.length_a   1.000
_cell.length_b   1.000
_cell.length_c   1.000
_cell.angle_alpha   90.00
_cell.angle_beta   90.00
_cell.angle_gamma   90.00
#
_symmetry.space_group_name_H-M   'P 1'
#
loop_
_entity.id
_entity.type
_entity.pdbx_description
1 polymer ?
#
loop_
_entity_poly.entity_id
_entity_poly.type
_entity_poly.pdbx_seq_one_letter_code
_entity_poly.pdbx_strand_id
1 'polypeptide(L)'
;MILKVFLLLFVCYVGFAAVAKKDRVLDQKLSDKEPGSPDYDHEDSNKQFLQHDTNKDGKIDWEEYKESTYGFMKDHENSDDEDGLSYKKMIDRDQSRFNAADSDQNKECTPDEFKAFLHPEEFDHMKDIVTRETLDDIDK
;
A
#
# COMPACT_ATOMS: atom_id res chain seq x y z
N MET A 1 21.20 20.51 18.28
CA MET A 1 20.73 19.13 18.00
C MET A 1 19.41 19.09 17.23
N ILE A 2 18.60 20.15 17.23
CA ILE A 2 17.32 20.21 16.50
C ILE A 2 17.47 20.45 14.97
N LEU A 3 18.63 20.97 14.52
CA LEU A 3 18.86 21.29 13.10
C LEU A 3 19.20 20.07 12.21
N LYS A 4 19.59 18.94 12.80
CA LYS A 4 19.92 17.71 12.05
C LYS A 4 18.69 16.86 11.72
N VAL A 5 17.64 16.93 12.54
CA VAL A 5 16.37 16.22 12.33
C VAL A 5 15.57 16.88 11.21
N PHE A 6 15.58 18.21 11.12
CA PHE A 6 14.97 18.93 9.99
C PHE A 6 15.72 18.69 8.66
N LEU A 7 17.04 18.51 8.68
CA LEU A 7 17.80 18.16 7.49
C LEU A 7 17.54 16.72 7.04
N LEU A 8 17.27 15.78 7.95
CA LEU A 8 16.90 14.40 7.60
C LEU A 8 15.47 14.28 7.05
N LEU A 9 14.53 15.06 7.58
CA LEU A 9 13.19 15.18 6.97
C LEU A 9 13.23 15.93 5.64
N PHE A 10 14.13 16.90 5.47
CA PHE A 10 14.38 17.51 4.16
C PHE A 10 15.10 16.54 3.22
N VAL A 11 16.06 15.72 3.68
CA VAL A 11 16.78 14.73 2.86
C VAL A 11 15.91 13.53 2.49
N CYS A 12 14.88 13.18 3.25
CA CYS A 12 13.83 12.27 2.77
C CYS A 12 12.91 12.96 1.74
N TYR A 13 12.62 14.27 1.89
CA TYR A 13 11.82 15.03 0.92
C TYR A 13 12.57 15.36 -0.40
N VAL A 14 13.87 15.68 -0.35
CA VAL A 14 14.73 15.88 -1.54
C VAL A 14 15.46 14.62 -1.99
N GLY A 15 15.57 13.57 -1.17
CA GLY A 15 16.10 12.26 -1.56
C GLY A 15 15.16 11.49 -2.48
N PHE A 16 13.85 11.73 -2.35
CA PHE A 16 12.86 11.37 -3.37
C PHE A 16 13.01 12.17 -4.68
N ALA A 17 13.74 13.28 -4.69
CA ALA A 17 13.95 14.10 -5.89
C ALA A 17 15.08 13.59 -6.81
N ALA A 18 15.78 12.50 -6.45
CA ALA A 18 16.87 11.95 -7.26
C ALA A 18 16.65 10.49 -7.70
N VAL A 19 15.46 9.91 -7.51
CA VAL A 19 15.04 8.77 -8.32
C VAL A 19 14.53 9.32 -9.64
N ALA A 20 15.09 8.77 -10.71
CA ALA A 20 14.89 9.12 -12.11
C ALA A 20 13.55 9.80 -12.40
N LYS A 21 13.60 10.86 -13.21
CA LYS A 21 12.52 11.22 -14.13
C LYS A 21 12.24 10.02 -15.04
N LYS A 22 11.66 8.95 -14.50
CA LYS A 22 10.80 8.06 -15.25
C LYS A 22 9.57 8.92 -15.41
N ASP A 23 9.40 9.46 -16.62
CA ASP A 23 8.30 10.35 -16.96
C ASP A 23 7.06 9.86 -16.20
N ARG A 24 6.59 10.65 -15.22
CA ARG A 24 5.24 10.45 -14.71
C ARG A 24 4.38 10.75 -15.92
N VAL A 25 4.07 9.72 -16.68
CA VAL A 25 3.01 9.74 -17.68
C VAL A 25 1.78 10.00 -16.83
N LEU A 26 1.48 11.27 -16.61
CA LEU A 26 0.14 11.71 -16.23
C LEU A 26 -0.72 11.13 -17.34
N ASP A 27 -1.40 10.03 -17.02
CA ASP A 27 -2.30 9.41 -17.96
C ASP A 27 -3.31 10.48 -18.34
N GLN A 28 -3.24 10.91 -19.60
CA GLN A 28 -4.06 11.99 -20.11
C GLN A 28 -5.56 11.64 -20.01
N LYS A 29 -5.92 10.37 -19.75
CA LYS A 29 -7.29 9.93 -19.44
C LYS A 29 -7.69 10.06 -17.96
N LEU A 30 -6.73 10.15 -17.04
CA LEU A 30 -6.96 10.40 -15.60
C LEU A 30 -6.74 11.87 -15.22
N SER A 31 -6.03 12.66 -16.03
CA SER A 31 -5.76 14.08 -15.73
C SER A 31 -7.01 14.94 -15.61
N ASP A 32 -8.10 14.49 -16.23
CA ASP A 32 -9.36 15.23 -16.29
C ASP A 32 -10.31 14.86 -15.14
N LYS A 33 -9.95 13.85 -14.32
CA LYS A 33 -10.76 13.38 -13.18
C LYS A 33 -10.24 13.98 -11.87
N GLU A 34 -11.13 14.40 -11.00
CA GLU A 34 -10.76 14.87 -9.66
C GLU A 34 -10.25 13.68 -8.81
N PRO A 35 -9.07 13.80 -8.17
CA PRO A 35 -8.57 12.76 -7.25
C PRO A 35 -9.55 12.52 -6.10
N GLY A 36 -9.82 11.25 -5.79
CA GLY A 36 -10.82 10.86 -4.78
C GLY A 36 -12.27 10.89 -5.26
N SER A 37 -12.48 11.04 -6.58
CA SER A 37 -13.79 10.70 -7.17
C SER A 37 -13.89 9.18 -7.36
N PRO A 38 -15.08 8.58 -7.20
CA PRO A 38 -15.25 7.13 -7.36
C PRO A 38 -14.68 6.61 -8.69
N ASP A 39 -14.91 7.32 -9.79
CA ASP A 39 -14.39 6.95 -11.11
C ASP A 39 -12.86 6.95 -11.18
N TYR A 40 -12.20 7.85 -10.45
CA TYR A 40 -10.73 7.88 -10.36
C TYR A 40 -10.21 6.69 -9.55
N ASP A 41 -10.81 6.42 -8.38
CA ASP A 41 -10.39 5.39 -7.45
C ASP A 41 -10.59 3.98 -8.04
N HIS A 42 -11.68 3.77 -8.79
CA HIS A 42 -11.93 2.53 -9.54
C HIS A 42 -10.89 2.28 -10.65
N GLU A 43 -10.60 3.29 -11.47
CA GLU A 43 -9.64 3.14 -12.58
C GLU A 43 -8.21 2.97 -12.06
N ASP A 44 -7.84 3.65 -10.97
CA ASP A 44 -6.53 3.53 -10.36
C ASP A 44 -6.35 2.17 -9.67
N SER A 45 -7.35 1.72 -8.89
CA SER A 45 -7.34 0.39 -8.26
C SER A 45 -7.14 -0.73 -9.28
N ASN A 46 -7.83 -0.67 -10.43
CA ASN A 46 -7.69 -1.68 -11.47
C ASN A 46 -6.30 -1.65 -12.14
N LYS A 47 -5.67 -0.47 -12.26
CA LYS A 47 -4.30 -0.37 -12.77
C LYS A 47 -3.27 -0.90 -11.79
N GLN A 48 -3.45 -0.60 -10.51
CA GLN A 48 -2.62 -1.16 -9.46
C GLN A 48 -2.77 -2.69 -9.45
N PHE A 49 -3.99 -3.19 -9.54
CA PHE A 49 -4.29 -4.62 -9.62
C PHE A 49 -3.45 -5.30 -10.73
N LEU A 50 -3.53 -4.78 -11.96
CA LEU A 50 -2.80 -5.34 -13.11
C LEU A 50 -1.26 -5.23 -13.00
N GLN A 51 -0.74 -4.36 -12.15
CA GLN A 51 0.70 -4.26 -11.89
C GLN A 51 1.17 -5.30 -10.86
N HIS A 52 0.30 -5.66 -9.92
CA HIS A 52 0.58 -6.62 -8.87
C HIS A 52 0.30 -8.07 -9.28
N ASP A 53 -0.65 -8.30 -10.20
CA ASP A 53 -0.91 -9.61 -10.82
C ASP A 53 0.23 -9.97 -11.80
N THR A 54 1.32 -10.50 -11.25
CA THR A 54 2.53 -10.83 -12.02
C THR A 54 2.38 -12.13 -12.81
N ASN A 55 1.63 -13.08 -12.25
CA ASN A 55 1.38 -14.39 -12.82
C ASN A 55 0.24 -14.38 -13.87
N LYS A 56 -0.55 -13.30 -13.93
CA LYS A 56 -1.69 -13.05 -14.83
C LYS A 56 -2.83 -14.05 -14.68
N ASP A 57 -3.06 -14.53 -13.47
CA ASP A 57 -4.16 -15.44 -13.15
C ASP A 57 -5.49 -14.70 -12.86
N GLY A 58 -5.46 -13.36 -12.84
CA GLY A 58 -6.62 -12.53 -12.56
C GLY A 58 -6.94 -12.42 -11.07
N LYS A 59 -5.98 -12.75 -10.21
CA LYS A 59 -5.98 -12.58 -8.77
C LYS A 59 -4.62 -12.05 -8.33
N ILE A 60 -4.52 -11.66 -7.06
CA ILE A 60 -3.26 -11.26 -6.44
C ILE A 60 -3.11 -12.08 -5.19
N ASP A 61 -2.00 -12.80 -5.05
CA ASP A 61 -1.65 -13.43 -3.78
C ASP A 61 -0.92 -12.43 -2.86
N TRP A 62 -0.89 -12.75 -1.56
CA TRP A 62 -0.20 -11.90 -0.58
C TRP A 62 1.29 -11.73 -0.87
N GLU A 63 1.95 -12.76 -1.41
CA GLU A 63 3.39 -12.72 -1.67
C GLU A 63 3.71 -11.86 -2.90
N GLU A 64 2.88 -11.85 -3.93
CA GLU A 64 2.95 -10.95 -5.09
C GLU A 64 2.81 -9.50 -4.66
N TYR A 65 1.83 -9.21 -3.80
CA TYR A 65 1.67 -7.88 -3.21
C TYR A 65 2.89 -7.50 -2.36
N LYS A 66 3.34 -8.40 -1.48
CA LYS A 66 4.50 -8.19 -0.60
C LYS A 66 5.76 -7.94 -1.41
N GLU A 67 6.04 -8.74 -2.43
CA GLU A 67 7.25 -8.62 -3.25
C GLU A 67 7.27 -7.29 -4.02
N SER A 68 6.14 -6.95 -4.64
CA SER A 68 6.02 -5.73 -5.44
C SER A 68 6.11 -4.46 -4.58
N THR A 69 5.47 -4.48 -3.40
CA THR A 69 5.39 -3.31 -2.50
C THR A 69 6.61 -3.18 -1.59
N TYR A 70 7.16 -4.30 -1.12
CA TYR A 70 8.15 -4.35 -0.05
C TYR A 70 9.44 -5.07 -0.43
N GLY A 71 9.57 -5.57 -1.66
CA GLY A 71 10.75 -6.34 -2.11
C GLY A 71 12.07 -5.58 -1.96
N PHE A 72 12.04 -4.23 -2.01
CA PHE A 72 13.22 -3.39 -1.79
C PHE A 72 13.65 -3.26 -0.32
N MET A 73 12.80 -3.67 0.63
CA MET A 73 13.04 -3.63 2.07
C MET A 73 13.38 -5.02 2.66
N LYS A 74 13.45 -6.08 1.84
CA LYS A 74 13.78 -7.44 2.31
C LYS A 74 15.08 -7.52 3.12
N ASP A 75 16.07 -6.68 2.79
CA ASP A 75 17.34 -6.65 3.50
C ASP A 75 17.20 -6.20 4.97
N HIS A 76 16.12 -5.49 5.31
CA HIS A 76 15.80 -5.06 6.66
C HIS A 76 14.95 -6.08 7.44
N GLU A 77 14.39 -7.10 6.79
CA GLU A 77 13.54 -8.13 7.44
C GLU A 77 14.27 -8.90 8.55
N ASN A 78 15.59 -9.06 8.43
CA ASN A 78 16.44 -9.76 9.39
C ASN A 78 17.17 -8.84 10.39
N SER A 79 16.87 -7.54 10.38
CA SER A 79 17.42 -6.61 11.36
C SER A 79 16.52 -6.54 12.59
N ASP A 80 17.09 -6.75 13.79
CA ASP A 80 16.39 -6.54 15.07
C ASP A 80 16.41 -5.05 15.51
N ASP A 81 16.90 -4.17 14.63
CA ASP A 81 16.93 -2.73 14.84
C ASP A 81 15.54 -2.11 14.65
N GLU A 82 15.39 -0.84 15.04
CA GLU A 82 14.12 -0.09 14.97
C GLU A 82 13.49 -0.13 13.56
N ASP A 83 14.33 -0.11 12.52
CA ASP A 83 13.91 -0.18 11.11
C ASP A 83 13.26 -1.54 10.76
N GLY A 84 13.80 -2.65 11.28
CA GLY A 84 13.25 -3.99 11.05
C GLY A 84 11.97 -4.25 11.83
N LEU A 85 11.87 -3.70 13.05
CA LEU A 85 10.61 -3.71 13.82
C LEU A 85 9.51 -2.89 13.14
N SER A 86 9.85 -1.73 12.58
CA SER A 86 8.92 -0.92 11.78
C SER A 86 8.48 -1.65 10.53
N TYR A 87 9.42 -2.28 9.80
CA TYR A 87 9.12 -3.09 8.62
C TYR A 87 8.10 -4.19 8.94
N LYS A 88 8.36 -4.99 9.98
CA LYS A 88 7.46 -6.06 10.39
C LYS A 88 6.07 -5.54 10.77
N LYS A 89 5.97 -4.44 11.54
CA LYS A 89 4.67 -3.86 11.89
C LYS A 89 3.88 -3.43 10.64
N MET A 90 4.54 -2.85 9.64
CA MET A 90 3.89 -2.44 8.39
C MET A 90 3.34 -3.64 7.61
N ILE A 91 4.15 -4.69 7.45
CA ILE A 91 3.77 -5.94 6.79
C ILE A 91 2.59 -6.60 7.52
N ASP A 92 2.67 -6.75 8.84
CA ASP A 92 1.64 -7.42 9.65
C ASP A 92 0.29 -6.67 9.56
N ARG A 93 0.33 -5.34 9.51
CA ARG A 93 -0.87 -4.50 9.36
C ARG A 93 -1.51 -4.72 7.99
N ASP A 94 -0.73 -4.58 6.92
CA ASP A 94 -1.25 -4.72 5.56
C ASP A 94 -1.71 -6.17 5.30
N GLN A 95 -1.05 -7.17 5.88
CA GLN A 95 -1.49 -8.57 5.81
C GLN A 95 -2.84 -8.77 6.51
N SER A 96 -3.03 -8.15 7.68
CA SER A 96 -4.30 -8.21 8.40
C SER A 96 -5.43 -7.55 7.60
N ARG A 97 -5.14 -6.46 6.90
CA ARG A 97 -6.08 -5.80 5.99
C ARG A 97 -6.38 -6.62 4.75
N PHE A 98 -5.38 -7.23 4.14
CA PHE A 98 -5.54 -8.13 3.00
C PHE A 98 -6.45 -9.31 3.35
N ASN A 99 -6.22 -9.95 4.50
CA ASN A 99 -7.05 -11.04 5.01
C ASN A 99 -8.48 -10.60 5.36
N ALA A 100 -8.69 -9.33 5.69
CA ALA A 100 -10.03 -8.80 5.96
C ALA A 100 -10.81 -8.53 4.67
N ALA A 101 -10.11 -8.16 3.59
CA ALA A 101 -10.70 -7.96 2.27
C ALA A 101 -11.07 -9.29 1.59
N ASP A 102 -10.25 -10.33 1.82
CA ASP A 102 -10.51 -11.71 1.36
C ASP A 102 -11.76 -12.29 2.03
N SER A 103 -12.89 -12.20 1.32
CA SER A 103 -14.20 -12.60 1.85
C SER A 103 -14.45 -14.10 1.74
N ASP A 104 -13.81 -14.78 0.78
CA ASP A 104 -13.94 -16.22 0.57
C ASP A 104 -12.84 -17.04 1.27
N GLN A 105 -11.84 -16.36 1.84
CA GLN A 105 -10.72 -16.91 2.60
C GLN A 105 -9.82 -17.84 1.78
N ASN A 106 -9.73 -17.60 0.46
CA ASN A 106 -8.91 -18.41 -0.44
C ASN A 106 -7.43 -17.98 -0.44
N LYS A 107 -7.06 -16.89 0.27
CA LYS A 107 -5.73 -16.26 0.34
C LYS A 107 -5.27 -15.53 -0.91
N GLU A 108 -6.20 -15.21 -1.80
CA GLU A 108 -6.00 -14.53 -3.07
C GLU A 108 -7.07 -13.43 -3.20
N CYS A 109 -6.68 -12.21 -3.55
CA CYS A 109 -7.64 -11.13 -3.76
C CYS A 109 -8.07 -11.07 -5.22
N THR A 110 -9.37 -11.09 -5.46
CA THR A 110 -9.98 -10.69 -6.73
C THR A 110 -9.89 -9.15 -6.92
N PRO A 111 -10.13 -8.61 -8.13
CA PRO A 111 -10.11 -7.16 -8.35
C PRO A 111 -11.04 -6.36 -7.41
N ASP A 112 -12.20 -6.93 -7.08
CA ASP A 112 -13.18 -6.29 -6.20
C ASP A 112 -12.70 -6.29 -4.73
N GLU A 113 -12.10 -7.39 -4.27
CA GLU A 113 -11.49 -7.49 -2.94
C GLU A 113 -10.24 -6.63 -2.83
N PHE A 114 -9.44 -6.53 -3.89
CA PHE A 114 -8.31 -5.62 -3.94
C PHE A 114 -8.74 -4.15 -3.86
N LYS A 115 -9.89 -3.79 -4.44
CA LYS A 115 -10.48 -2.46 -4.24
C LYS A 115 -10.87 -2.25 -2.76
N ALA A 116 -11.46 -3.26 -2.12
CA ALA A 116 -11.79 -3.20 -0.69
C ALA A 116 -10.54 -3.08 0.21
N PHE A 117 -9.43 -3.67 -0.21
CA PHE A 117 -8.14 -3.52 0.45
C PHE A 117 -7.55 -2.10 0.31
N LEU A 118 -7.65 -1.48 -0.86
CA LEU A 118 -7.14 -0.13 -1.12
C LEU A 118 -8.02 0.97 -0.54
N HIS A 119 -9.33 0.79 -0.61
CA HIS A 119 -10.35 1.76 -0.19
C HIS A 119 -11.31 1.15 0.84
N PRO A 120 -10.81 0.66 1.99
CA PRO A 120 -11.63 -0.04 2.98
C PRO A 120 -12.76 0.84 3.55
N GLU A 121 -12.66 2.17 3.44
CA GLU A 121 -13.71 3.12 3.79
C GLU A 121 -15.00 2.98 2.97
N GLU A 122 -14.92 2.45 1.75
CA GLU A 122 -16.07 2.27 0.85
C GLU A 122 -16.85 0.98 1.12
N PHE A 123 -16.30 0.06 1.92
CA PHE A 123 -16.82 -1.28 2.08
C PHE A 123 -17.24 -1.57 3.52
N ASP A 124 -18.52 -1.91 3.72
CA ASP A 124 -19.07 -2.14 5.07
C ASP A 124 -18.33 -3.25 5.85
N HIS A 125 -17.91 -4.32 5.18
CA HIS A 125 -17.22 -5.44 5.80
C HIS A 125 -15.78 -5.10 6.24
N MET A 126 -15.23 -3.98 5.75
CA MET A 126 -13.88 -3.51 6.08
C MET A 126 -13.85 -2.47 7.22
N LYS A 127 -15.01 -1.98 7.68
CA LYS A 127 -15.08 -0.97 8.75
C LYS A 127 -14.43 -1.42 10.06
N ASP A 128 -14.53 -2.71 10.37
CA ASP A 128 -13.96 -3.28 11.58
C ASP A 128 -12.42 -3.26 11.56
N ILE A 129 -11.80 -3.52 10.41
CA ILE A 129 -10.34 -3.45 10.27
C ILE A 129 -9.85 -1.99 10.34
N VAL A 130 -10.52 -1.06 9.66
CA VAL A 130 -10.17 0.37 9.71
C VAL A 130 -10.24 0.92 11.14
N THR A 131 -11.29 0.52 11.88
CA THR A 131 -11.46 0.95 13.27
C THR A 131 -10.35 0.41 14.15
N ARG A 132 -9.99 -0.88 13.99
CA ARG A 132 -8.91 -1.51 14.76
C ARG A 132 -7.56 -0.86 14.48
N GLU A 133 -7.23 -0.64 13.22
CA GLU A 133 -5.99 0.04 12.83
C GLU A 133 -5.90 1.44 13.44
N THR A 134 -7.01 2.17 13.44
CA THR A 134 -7.06 3.51 14.05
C THR A 134 -6.82 3.46 15.56
N LEU A 135 -7.34 2.44 16.26
CA LEU A 135 -7.12 2.26 17.70
C LEU A 135 -5.66 1.89 18.00
N ASP A 136 -5.07 1.00 17.20
CA ASP A 136 -3.67 0.56 17.35
C ASP A 136 -2.65 1.69 17.12
N ASP A 137 -3.05 2.73 16.39
CA ASP A 137 -2.25 3.95 16.19
C ASP A 137 -2.44 4.98 17.31
N ILE A 138 -3.55 4.93 18.05
CA ILE A 138 -3.79 5.80 19.23
C ILE A 138 -3.10 5.27 20.48
N ASP A 139 -2.90 3.95 20.62
CA ASP A 139 -2.31 3.30 21.80
C ASP A 139 -0.77 3.29 21.82
N LYS A 140 -0.10 4.19 21.08
CA LYS A 140 1.36 4.28 20.98
C LYS A 140 1.95 5.58 21.53
#